data_AF-A0A4Y2M709-F1
#
_entry.id   AF-A0A4Y2M709-F1
#
_cell.length_a   1.000
_cell.length_b   1.000
_cell.length_c   1.000
_cell.angle_alpha   90.00
_cell.angle_beta   90.00
_cell.angle_gamma   90.00
#
_symmetry.space_group_name_H-M   'P 1'
#
loop_
_entity.id
_entity.type
_entity.pdbx_description
1 polymer ?
#
loop_
_entity_poly.entity_id
_entity_poly.type
_entity_poly.pdbx_seq_one_letter_code
_entity_poly.pdbx_strand_id
1 'polypeptide(L)'
;MFGNVGRPLSVKTAEKIERTLQVFERSPRTSIRKAAQKVGINRDSVRQIVVADLQLFPYTIQIHQRLSQRLLEQRLEFANTIVELIDNDQCDVNMLWCSPFSSRWVCE
;
A
#
# COMPACT_ATOMS: atom_id res chain seq x y z
N MET A 1 8.75 29.42 -0.82
CA MET A 1 9.56 29.18 0.40
C MET A 1 10.59 28.11 0.07
N PHE A 2 11.82 28.51 -0.25
CA PHE A 2 12.89 27.57 -0.57
C PHE A 2 13.48 27.04 0.74
N GLY A 3 13.00 25.88 1.18
CA GLY A 3 13.50 25.21 2.38
C GLY A 3 15.00 24.89 2.22
N ASN A 4 15.75 25.06 3.32
CA ASN A 4 17.18 24.83 3.40
C ASN A 4 17.60 23.53 2.68
N VAL A 5 18.11 23.66 1.45
CA VAL A 5 18.81 22.58 0.77
C VAL A 5 20.13 22.40 1.50
N GLY A 6 20.17 21.42 2.40
CA GLY A 6 21.41 21.00 3.06
C GLY A 6 22.47 20.59 2.04
N ARG A 7 23.71 20.37 2.50
CA ARG A 7 24.85 20.01 1.65
C ARG A 7 24.46 18.92 0.63
N PRO A 8 24.60 19.16 -0.69
CA PRO A 8 24.32 18.13 -1.67
C PRO A 8 25.27 16.96 -1.43
N LEU A 9 24.70 15.78 -1.20
CA LEU A 9 25.47 14.57 -1.01
C LEU A 9 26.08 14.20 -2.37
N SER A 10 27.41 14.33 -2.50
CA SER A 10 28.20 13.87 -3.65
C SER A 10 27.92 12.41 -4.03
N VAL A 11 27.40 11.61 -3.10
CA VAL A 11 27.04 10.20 -3.29
C VAL A 11 25.75 10.01 -4.11
N LYS A 12 24.89 11.02 -4.23
CA LYS A 12 23.61 10.97 -4.95
C LYS A 12 23.78 11.28 -6.44
N THR A 13 24.38 10.35 -7.18
CA THR A 13 24.41 10.40 -8.66
C THR A 13 23.06 9.92 -9.23
N ALA A 14 22.64 10.45 -10.39
CA ALA A 14 21.41 10.03 -11.07
C ALA A 14 21.32 8.49 -11.25
N GLU A 15 22.43 7.86 -11.64
CA GLU A 15 22.55 6.40 -11.77
C GLU A 15 22.18 5.65 -10.48
N LYS A 16 22.58 6.17 -9.32
CA LYS A 16 22.31 5.56 -8.01
C LYS A 16 20.86 5.71 -7.60
N ILE A 17 20.21 6.81 -8.01
CA ILE A 17 18.78 7.04 -7.80
C ILE A 17 17.99 6.02 -8.61
N GLU A 18 18.31 5.85 -9.90
CA GLU A 18 17.68 4.86 -10.77
C GLU A 18 17.88 3.42 -10.28
N ARG A 19 19.10 3.05 -9.87
CA ARG A 19 19.34 1.73 -9.28
C ARG A 19 18.51 1.50 -8.01
N THR A 20 18.36 2.54 -7.18
CA THR A 20 17.54 2.46 -5.97
C THR A 20 16.07 2.25 -6.33
N LEU A 21 15.55 2.98 -7.33
CA LEU A 21 14.19 2.78 -7.88
C LEU A 21 13.95 1.34 -8.34
N GLN A 22 14.83 0.82 -9.18
CA GLN A 22 14.70 -0.54 -9.71
C GLN A 22 14.67 -1.61 -8.61
N VAL A 23 15.39 -1.40 -7.50
CA VAL A 23 15.36 -2.32 -6.35
C VAL A 23 13.97 -2.35 -5.70
N PHE A 24 13.35 -1.19 -5.52
CA PHE A 24 12.02 -1.08 -4.91
C PHE A 24 10.90 -1.51 -5.86
N GLU A 25 11.02 -1.25 -7.17
CA GLU A 25 10.06 -1.74 -8.18
C GLU A 25 10.05 -3.27 -8.23
N ARG A 26 11.23 -3.92 -8.25
CA ARG A 26 11.33 -5.39 -8.27
C ARG A 26 10.86 -6.02 -6.97
N SER A 27 11.06 -5.35 -5.84
CA SER A 27 10.73 -5.90 -4.54
C SER A 27 10.36 -4.79 -3.56
N PRO A 28 9.07 -4.39 -3.49
CA PRO A 28 8.62 -3.27 -2.67
C PRO A 28 8.78 -3.54 -1.16
N ARG A 29 8.96 -4.80 -0.77
CA ARG A 29 9.16 -5.24 0.63
C ARG A 29 10.62 -5.19 1.08
N THR A 30 11.54 -4.74 0.22
CA THR A 30 12.96 -4.64 0.61
C THR A 30 13.17 -3.54 1.64
N SER A 31 13.92 -3.85 2.71
CA SER A 31 14.26 -2.84 3.71
C SER A 31 15.34 -1.89 3.18
N ILE A 32 15.37 -0.66 3.72
CA ILE A 32 16.40 0.34 3.38
C ILE A 32 17.82 -0.22 3.57
N ARG A 33 18.04 -1.05 4.61
CA ARG A 33 19.33 -1.74 4.83
C ARG A 33 19.69 -2.71 3.72
N LYS A 34 18.73 -3.51 3.24
CA LYS A 34 18.95 -4.45 2.11
C LYS A 34 19.15 -3.69 0.80
N ALA A 35 18.41 -2.61 0.58
CA ALA A 35 18.59 -1.74 -0.58
C ALA A 35 19.99 -1.11 -0.59
N ALA A 36 20.45 -0.62 0.55
CA ALA A 36 21.81 -0.10 0.73
C ALA A 36 22.91 -1.13 0.37
N GLN A 37 22.74 -2.39 0.81
CA GLN A 37 23.66 -3.46 0.44
C GLN A 37 23.65 -3.77 -1.06
N LYS A 38 22.48 -3.75 -1.71
CA LYS A 38 22.35 -4.01 -3.16
C LYS A 38 22.94 -2.89 -4.02
N VAL A 39 22.76 -1.64 -3.61
CA VAL A 39 23.23 -0.47 -4.36
C VAL A 39 24.67 -0.09 -4.00
N GLY A 40 25.19 -0.55 -2.85
CA GLY A 40 26.55 -0.27 -2.37
C GLY A 40 26.71 1.13 -1.79
N ILE A 41 25.67 1.65 -1.12
CA ILE A 41 25.64 3.02 -0.58
C ILE A 41 25.33 2.96 0.92
N ASN A 42 25.76 3.96 1.69
CA ASN A 42 25.34 4.09 3.08
C ASN A 42 23.81 4.16 3.23
N ARG A 43 23.28 3.51 4.26
CA ARG A 43 21.85 3.40 4.57
C ARG A 43 21.16 4.76 4.64
N ASP A 44 21.79 5.75 5.26
CA ASP A 44 21.16 7.06 5.47
C ASP A 44 21.03 7.84 4.16
N SER A 45 21.99 7.69 3.24
CA SER A 45 21.89 8.25 1.89
C SER A 45 20.77 7.59 1.09
N VAL A 46 20.60 6.26 1.19
CA VAL A 46 19.46 5.57 0.57
C VAL A 46 18.14 6.02 1.15
N ARG A 47 18.04 6.19 2.48
CA ARG A 47 16.85 6.76 3.12
C ARG A 47 16.52 8.16 2.57
N GLN A 48 17.52 9.02 2.42
CA GLN A 48 17.30 10.35 1.85
C GLN A 48 16.88 10.29 0.38
N ILE A 49 17.42 9.37 -0.42
CA ILE A 49 16.98 9.17 -1.81
C ILE A 49 15.51 8.76 -1.83
N VAL A 50 15.15 7.75 -1.04
CA VAL A 50 13.78 7.22 -0.94
C VAL A 50 12.78 8.29 -0.52
N VAL A 51 13.11 9.11 0.49
CA VAL A 51 12.19 10.13 1.03
C VAL A 51 12.17 11.41 0.19
N ALA A 52 13.33 11.94 -0.20
CA ALA A 52 13.42 13.25 -0.84
C ALA A 52 13.29 13.18 -2.38
N ASP A 53 13.96 12.21 -3.01
CA ASP A 53 14.05 12.12 -4.47
C ASP A 53 12.92 11.25 -5.04
N LEU A 54 12.59 10.14 -4.37
CA LEU A 54 11.57 9.18 -4.82
C LEU A 54 10.19 9.40 -4.20
N GLN A 55 10.11 10.21 -3.13
CA GLN A 55 8.90 10.44 -2.34
C GLN A 55 8.17 9.16 -1.91
N LEU A 56 8.93 8.09 -1.71
CA LEU A 56 8.43 6.82 -1.22
C LEU A 56 8.36 6.86 0.30
N PHE A 57 7.17 6.68 0.85
CA PHE A 57 6.97 6.55 2.29
C PHE A 57 7.17 5.10 2.73
N PRO A 58 7.72 4.85 3.93
CA PRO A 58 7.83 3.50 4.46
C PRO A 58 6.46 2.80 4.41
N TYR A 59 6.40 1.66 3.73
CA TYR A 59 5.18 0.89 3.63
C TYR A 59 4.80 0.36 5.01
N THR A 60 3.68 0.83 5.56
CA THR A 60 3.12 0.25 6.79
C THR A 60 2.69 -1.18 6.47
N ILE A 61 3.34 -2.18 7.08
CA ILE A 61 2.94 -3.58 6.89
C ILE A 61 1.58 -3.74 7.56
N GLN A 62 0.51 -3.70 6.75
CA GLN A 62 -0.82 -4.06 7.21
C GLN A 62 -0.89 -5.59 7.28
N ILE A 63 -1.00 -6.12 8.49
CA ILE A 63 -1.20 -7.55 8.72
C ILE A 63 -2.70 -7.81 8.55
N HIS A 64 -3.05 -8.48 7.46
CA HIS A 64 -4.43 -8.90 7.19
C HIS A 64 -4.64 -10.35 7.63
N GLN A 65 -5.88 -10.73 7.94
CA GLN A 65 -6.23 -12.13 8.14
C GLN A 65 -5.92 -12.93 6.87
N ARG A 66 -5.33 -14.12 7.02
CA ARG A 66 -5.02 -14.99 5.88
C ARG A 66 -6.32 -15.52 5.29
N LEU A 67 -6.66 -15.06 4.09
CA LEU A 67 -7.81 -15.55 3.34
C LEU A 67 -7.44 -16.86 2.61
N SER A 68 -8.34 -17.85 2.66
CA SER A 68 -8.26 -19.02 1.79
C SER A 68 -8.82 -18.67 0.40
N GLN A 69 -8.49 -19.46 -0.63
CA GLN A 69 -9.03 -19.27 -1.98
C GLN A 69 -10.57 -19.29 -1.99
N ARG A 70 -11.16 -20.27 -1.30
CA ARG A 70 -12.61 -20.35 -1.12
C ARG A 70 -13.22 -19.09 -0.48
N LEU A 71 -12.58 -18.52 0.53
CA LEU A 71 -13.06 -17.30 1.18
C LEU A 71 -12.98 -16.08 0.26
N LEU A 72 -12.03 -16.05 -0.68
CA LEU A 72 -11.96 -14.99 -1.70
C LEU A 72 -13.13 -15.09 -2.66
N GLU A 73 -13.43 -16.29 -3.17
CA GLU A 73 -14.56 -16.55 -4.07
C GLU A 73 -15.88 -16.16 -3.40
N GLN A 74 -16.12 -16.61 -2.17
CA GLN A 74 -17.33 -16.29 -1.42
C GLN A 74 -17.51 -14.79 -1.19
N ARG A 75 -16.42 -14.06 -0.91
CA ARG A 75 -16.46 -12.60 -0.73
C ARG A 75 -16.74 -11.87 -2.03
N LEU A 76 -16.23 -12.38 -3.15
CA LEU A 76 -16.43 -11.80 -4.47
C LEU A 76 -17.87 -12.03 -4.94
N GLU A 77 -18.38 -13.25 -4.81
CA GLU A 77 -19.79 -13.58 -5.08
C GLU A 77 -20.71 -12.69 -4.23
N PHE A 78 -20.46 -12.60 -2.92
CA PHE A 78 -21.23 -11.74 -2.03
C PHE A 78 -21.20 -10.26 -2.46
N ALA A 79 -20.02 -9.72 -2.78
CA ALA A 79 -19.89 -8.35 -3.25
C ALA A 79 -20.69 -8.12 -4.55
N ASN A 80 -20.61 -9.04 -5.52
CA ASN A 80 -21.37 -8.92 -6.77
C ASN A 80 -22.87 -8.97 -6.51
N THR A 81 -23.35 -9.87 -5.65
CA THR A 81 -24.77 -9.94 -5.31
C THR A 81 -25.26 -8.65 -4.63
N ILE A 82 -24.47 -8.05 -3.75
CA ILE A 82 -24.85 -6.77 -3.13
C ILE A 82 -24.88 -5.64 -4.15
N VAL A 83 -23.91 -5.57 -5.06
CA VAL A 83 -23.89 -4.56 -6.12
C VAL A 83 -25.14 -4.68 -6.98
N GLU A 84 -25.50 -5.89 -7.41
CA GLU A 84 -26.73 -6.12 -8.17
C GLU A 84 -27.99 -5.74 -7.38
N LEU A 85 -28.05 -6.00 -6.08
CA LEU A 85 -29.19 -5.61 -5.24
C LEU A 85 -29.32 -4.09 -5.08
N ILE A 86 -28.19 -3.38 -5.02
CA ILE A 86 -28.16 -1.91 -4.99
C ILE A 86 -28.61 -1.35 -6.35
N ASP A 87 -28.08 -1.89 -7.45
CA ASP A 87 -28.41 -1.42 -8.81
C ASP A 87 -29.88 -1.63 -9.17
N ASN A 88 -30.53 -2.65 -8.58
CA ASN A 88 -31.95 -2.93 -8.76
C ASN A 88 -32.86 -2.20 -7.76
N ASP A 89 -32.35 -1.24 -6.98
CA ASP A 89 -33.05 -0.50 -5.92
C ASP A 89 -33.72 -1.41 -4.86
N GLN A 90 -33.21 -2.65 -4.69
CA GLN A 90 -33.73 -3.61 -3.70
C GLN A 90 -33.05 -3.46 -2.34
N CYS A 91 -32.00 -2.65 -2.25
CA CYS A 91 -31.26 -2.39 -1.02
C CYS A 91 -30.92 -0.90 -0.91
N ASP A 92 -31.65 -0.19 -0.05
CA ASP A 92 -31.33 1.19 0.32
C ASP A 92 -30.11 1.23 1.24
N VAL A 93 -29.00 1.74 0.74
CA VAL A 93 -27.73 1.87 1.49
C VAL A 93 -27.91 2.71 2.77
N ASN A 94 -28.87 3.64 2.77
CA ASN A 94 -29.18 4.49 3.92
C ASN A 94 -29.94 3.76 5.06
N MET A 95 -30.58 2.62 4.75
CA MET A 95 -31.31 1.78 5.71
C MET A 95 -30.44 0.64 6.25
N LEU A 96 -29.23 0.47 5.70
CA LEU A 96 -28.33 -0.63 6.04
C LEU A 96 -27.73 -0.47 7.44
N TRP A 97 -28.34 -1.10 8.45
CA TRP A 97 -27.78 -1.15 9.80
C TRP A 97 -26.97 -2.43 10.02
N CYS A 98 -25.64 -2.30 10.06
CA CYS A 98 -24.74 -3.39 10.47
C CYS A 98 -24.67 -3.50 12.00
N SER A 99 -25.32 -4.52 12.59
CA SER A 99 -25.10 -4.88 14.00
C SER A 99 -23.99 -5.95 14.13
N PRO A 100 -23.00 -5.78 15.02
CA PRO A 100 -21.90 -6.75 15.17
C PRO A 100 -22.33 -8.09 15.80
N PHE A 101 -23.59 -8.23 16.23
CA PHE A 101 -24.12 -9.42 16.90
C PHE A 101 -25.11 -10.25 16.07
N SER A 102 -25.48 -9.82 14.87
CA SER A 102 -26.45 -10.54 14.02
C SER A 102 -25.86 -10.83 12.65
N SER A 103 -25.83 -12.11 12.25
CA SER A 103 -25.49 -12.56 10.90
C SER A 103 -26.66 -12.37 9.90
N ARG A 104 -27.70 -11.62 10.28
CA ARG A 104 -28.90 -11.43 9.49
C ARG A 104 -29.10 -9.94 9.18
N TRP A 105 -28.98 -9.62 7.89
CA TRP A 105 -29.44 -8.36 7.32
C TRP A 105 -30.97 -8.34 7.39
N VAL A 106 -31.53 -7.31 8.03
CA VAL A 106 -32.96 -7.01 7.98
C VAL A 106 -33.09 -5.80 7.07
N CYS A 107 -33.62 -6.01 5.86
CA CYS A 107 -34.22 -4.94 5.09
C CYS A 107 -35.69 -4.92 5.49
N GLU A 108 -36.10 -3.94 6.31
CA GLU A 108 -37.50 -3.52 6.47
C GLU A 108 -37.72 -2.24 5.66
#